data_AF-A0A1H0CK16-F1
#
_entry.id   AF-A0A1H0CK16-F1
#
_cell.length_a   1.000
_cell.length_b   1.000
_cell.length_c   1.000
_cell.angle_alpha   90.00
_cell.angle_beta   90.00
_cell.angle_gamma   90.00
#
_symmetry.space_group_name_H-M   'P 1'
#
loop_
_entity.id
_entity.type
_entity.pdbx_description
1 polymer ?
#
loop_
_entity_poly.entity_id
_entity_poly.type
_entity_poly.pdbx_seq_one_letter_code
_entity_poly.pdbx_strand_id
1 'polypeptide(L)'
;MSEPQRRSHPPLVFGGITEDEAWASTPITLRDRVHFRTERELPLGEFRQALPAGVTVTLDEGEGLYRVDGDAGTAATLSALVKNWCAVHGHRTIGLRAESGVRRRAPRDLPPQFLADLCRHYGPVSLKRLQRNMSTIRLHIPDNDDVVQQVSEWVLKAVAQYDETKGVPFGAFLATQLSKWVHDLGRAAFGRTATDTENKQQKAIAAFVTEHQRRPTERELAELLGQSVAVLRKNAQSVATLNGLRNLQSLDGVPDGADHLLPDTAQAPDEILGEAEQTLLSHALTAACAPDVTARPDQRAGQPNVLGWVTWYLTTWGGQTKTQLSADLGTSVRNMNVHADRAERVLKDRLLELAG
;
A
#
# COMPACT_ATOMS: atom_id res chain seq x y z
N MET A 1 -54.40 4.50 16.50
CA MET A 1 -52.94 4.25 16.56
C MET A 1 -52.56 3.63 15.23
N SER A 2 -51.93 4.39 14.34
CA SER A 2 -51.55 3.90 13.02
C SER A 2 -50.21 3.17 13.10
N GLU A 3 -50.21 1.91 12.66
CA GLU A 3 -49.02 1.06 12.59
C GLU A 3 -47.99 1.69 11.63
N PRO A 4 -46.69 1.76 11.98
CA PRO A 4 -45.68 2.31 11.08
C PRO A 4 -45.56 1.40 9.86
N GLN A 5 -46.08 1.87 8.73
CA GLN A 5 -46.00 1.22 7.43
C GLN A 5 -44.52 1.03 7.07
N ARG A 6 -44.04 -0.22 7.17
CA ARG A 6 -42.69 -0.57 6.68
C ARG A 6 -42.66 -0.26 5.19
N ARG A 7 -41.92 0.79 4.80
CA ARG A 7 -41.66 1.09 3.39
C ARG A 7 -40.89 -0.08 2.79
N SER A 8 -41.57 -0.97 2.08
CA SER A 8 -40.93 -1.98 1.24
C SER A 8 -40.39 -1.27 0.01
N HIS A 9 -39.08 -1.00 0.01
CA HIS A 9 -38.43 -0.53 -1.21
C HIS A 9 -38.44 -1.66 -2.24
N PRO A 10 -38.76 -1.37 -3.52
CA PRO A 10 -38.66 -2.38 -4.57
C PRO A 10 -37.22 -2.90 -4.67
N PRO A 11 -37.03 -4.17 -5.08
CA PRO A 11 -35.68 -4.73 -5.27
C PRO A 11 -34.91 -3.90 -6.29
N LEU A 12 -33.60 -3.80 -6.09
CA LEU A 12 -32.71 -3.15 -7.05
C LEU A 12 -32.65 -3.99 -8.34
N VAL A 13 -32.68 -3.30 -9.48
CA VAL A 13 -32.63 -3.90 -10.81
C VAL A 13 -31.45 -3.32 -11.55
N PHE A 14 -30.62 -4.19 -12.11
CA PHE A 14 -29.42 -3.86 -12.87
C PHE A 14 -29.43 -4.65 -14.18
N GLY A 15 -29.26 -4.00 -15.32
CA GLY A 15 -29.33 -4.66 -16.62
C GLY A 15 -30.64 -5.41 -16.88
N GLY A 16 -31.74 -4.96 -16.28
CA GLY A 16 -33.08 -5.56 -16.46
C GLY A 16 -33.38 -6.77 -15.58
N ILE A 17 -32.46 -7.18 -14.70
CA ILE A 17 -32.64 -8.28 -13.74
C ILE A 17 -32.36 -7.82 -12.32
N THR A 18 -32.94 -8.50 -11.33
CA THR A 18 -32.68 -8.26 -9.91
C THR A 18 -31.31 -8.81 -9.50
N GLU A 19 -30.82 -8.35 -8.34
CA GLU A 19 -29.61 -8.91 -7.72
C GLU A 19 -29.72 -10.43 -7.53
N ASP A 20 -30.85 -10.92 -6.98
CA ASP A 20 -31.04 -12.35 -6.70
C ASP A 20 -31.00 -13.21 -7.97
N GLU A 21 -31.63 -12.75 -9.06
CA GLU A 21 -31.58 -13.42 -10.36
C GLU A 21 -30.15 -13.49 -10.92
N ALA A 22 -29.40 -12.39 -10.82
CA ALA A 22 -28.01 -12.34 -11.28
C ALA A 22 -27.13 -13.30 -10.47
N TRP A 23 -27.27 -13.32 -9.14
CA TRP A 23 -26.51 -14.21 -8.27
C TRP A 23 -26.84 -15.67 -8.50
N ALA A 24 -28.12 -16.00 -8.71
CA ALA A 24 -28.55 -17.35 -9.04
C ALA A 24 -28.02 -17.82 -10.41
N SER A 25 -27.93 -16.93 -11.40
CA SER A 25 -27.41 -17.26 -12.74
C SER A 25 -25.90 -17.54 -12.75
N THR A 26 -25.15 -16.92 -11.84
CA THR A 26 -23.68 -17.04 -11.75
C THR A 26 -23.29 -17.31 -10.29
N PRO A 27 -23.59 -18.49 -9.73
CA PRO A 27 -23.46 -18.75 -8.30
C PRO A 27 -22.00 -18.70 -7.83
N ILE A 28 -21.80 -18.38 -6.55
CA ILE A 28 -20.47 -18.48 -5.94
C ILE A 28 -20.05 -19.95 -5.82
N THR A 29 -18.85 -20.27 -6.32
CA THR A 29 -18.35 -21.66 -6.38
C THR A 29 -17.17 -21.86 -5.44
N LEU A 30 -16.96 -23.10 -5.00
CA LEU A 30 -15.78 -23.48 -4.23
C LEU A 30 -14.56 -23.53 -5.17
N ARG A 31 -13.48 -22.86 -4.80
CA ARG A 31 -12.23 -22.78 -5.55
C ARG A 31 -11.03 -23.01 -4.64
N ASP A 32 -9.96 -23.52 -5.22
CA ASP A 32 -8.66 -23.57 -4.58
C ASP A 32 -7.78 -22.45 -5.13
N ARG A 33 -6.91 -21.92 -4.28
CA ARG A 33 -6.27 -20.63 -4.49
C ARG A 33 -4.83 -20.63 -4.04
N VAL A 34 -3.93 -20.11 -4.87
CA VAL A 34 -2.52 -19.93 -4.52
C VAL A 34 -2.17 -18.46 -4.56
N HIS A 35 -1.66 -17.93 -3.44
CA HIS A 35 -1.21 -16.54 -3.32
C HIS A 35 0.30 -16.51 -3.20
N PHE A 36 0.95 -15.59 -3.90
CA PHE A 36 2.39 -15.41 -3.85
C PHE A 36 2.79 -14.04 -4.38
N ARG A 37 3.97 -13.57 -3.97
CA ARG A 37 4.65 -12.43 -4.58
C ARG A 37 5.86 -12.92 -5.36
N THR A 38 6.42 -12.05 -6.19
CA THR A 38 7.69 -12.29 -6.87
C THR A 38 8.63 -11.11 -6.66
N GLU A 39 9.93 -11.34 -6.80
CA GLU A 39 10.96 -10.29 -6.66
C GLU A 39 10.92 -9.25 -7.78
N ARG A 40 10.37 -9.64 -8.93
CA ARG A 40 10.14 -8.82 -10.12
C ARG A 40 8.81 -9.22 -10.75
N GLU A 41 8.18 -8.31 -11.46
CA GLU A 41 6.88 -8.54 -12.10
C GLU A 41 6.94 -9.75 -13.04
N LEU A 42 5.89 -10.56 -13.03
CA LEU A 42 5.71 -11.69 -13.93
C LEU A 42 5.21 -11.24 -15.30
N PRO A 43 5.67 -11.84 -16.40
CA PRO A 43 5.02 -11.69 -17.70
C PRO A 43 3.65 -12.41 -17.66
N LEU A 44 2.61 -11.69 -17.23
CA LEU A 44 1.28 -12.24 -16.96
C LEU A 44 0.66 -12.94 -18.17
N GLY A 45 0.95 -12.48 -19.39
CA GLY A 45 0.48 -13.13 -20.62
C GLY A 45 1.02 -14.55 -20.77
N GLU A 46 2.34 -14.71 -20.67
CA GLU A 46 3.02 -16.01 -20.76
C GLU A 46 2.61 -16.92 -19.60
N PHE A 47 2.56 -16.37 -18.39
CA PHE A 47 2.16 -17.12 -17.21
C PHE A 47 0.73 -17.65 -17.33
N ARG A 48 -0.22 -16.83 -17.83
CA ARG A 48 -1.60 -17.25 -18.09
C ARG A 48 -1.69 -18.35 -19.15
N GLN A 49 -0.87 -18.28 -20.21
CA GLN A 49 -0.85 -19.28 -21.28
C GLN A 49 -0.32 -20.64 -20.80
N ALA A 50 0.57 -20.64 -19.80
CA ALA A 50 1.11 -21.87 -19.23
C ALA A 50 0.17 -22.57 -18.24
N LEU A 51 -0.95 -21.96 -17.88
CA LEU A 51 -1.89 -22.51 -16.91
C LEU A 51 -2.99 -23.35 -17.57
N PRO A 52 -3.49 -24.39 -16.88
CA PRO A 52 -4.61 -25.19 -17.37
C PRO A 52 -5.86 -24.36 -17.64
N ALA A 53 -6.71 -24.85 -18.54
CA ALA A 53 -8.02 -24.26 -18.77
C ALA A 53 -8.82 -24.19 -17.46
N GLY A 54 -9.57 -23.09 -17.28
CA GLY A 54 -10.35 -22.85 -16.06
C GLY A 54 -9.56 -22.22 -14.91
N VAL A 55 -8.24 -22.15 -14.99
CA VAL A 55 -7.41 -21.43 -14.02
C VAL A 55 -7.39 -19.94 -14.33
N THR A 56 -7.51 -19.11 -13.31
CA THR A 56 -7.52 -17.66 -13.45
C THR A 56 -6.40 -17.02 -12.63
N VAL A 57 -5.78 -15.98 -13.18
CA VAL A 57 -4.71 -15.24 -12.51
C VAL A 57 -5.11 -13.78 -12.38
N THR A 58 -5.12 -13.31 -11.14
CA THR A 58 -5.28 -11.90 -10.80
C THR A 58 -4.01 -11.38 -10.13
N LEU A 59 -3.67 -10.11 -10.40
CA LEU A 59 -2.63 -9.36 -9.72
C LEU A 59 -3.31 -8.24 -8.96
N ASP A 60 -2.98 -8.11 -7.69
CA ASP A 60 -3.30 -6.95 -6.87
C ASP A 60 -2.08 -6.03 -6.90
N GLU A 61 -2.11 -5.01 -7.77
CA GLU A 61 -0.97 -4.13 -8.03
C GLU A 61 -0.55 -3.38 -6.75
N GLY A 62 -1.52 -2.97 -5.93
CA GLY A 62 -1.25 -2.30 -4.66
C GLY A 62 -0.52 -3.17 -3.64
N GLU A 63 -0.73 -4.50 -3.67
CA GLU A 63 -0.05 -5.44 -2.76
C GLU A 63 1.11 -6.21 -3.42
N GLY A 64 1.33 -6.04 -4.73
CA GLY A 64 2.20 -6.90 -5.56
C GLY A 64 1.85 -8.39 -5.45
N LEU A 65 0.58 -8.72 -5.18
CA LEU A 65 0.16 -10.06 -4.78
C LEU A 65 -0.57 -10.77 -5.92
N TYR A 66 0.06 -11.82 -6.44
CA TYR A 66 -0.54 -12.70 -7.43
C TYR A 66 -1.48 -13.70 -6.75
N ARG A 67 -2.62 -13.95 -7.39
CA ARG A 67 -3.61 -14.93 -6.96
C ARG A 67 -3.99 -15.82 -8.14
N VAL A 68 -3.78 -17.11 -7.98
CA VAL A 68 -4.11 -18.14 -8.97
C VAL A 68 -5.26 -18.97 -8.41
N ASP A 69 -6.41 -18.89 -9.06
CA ASP A 69 -7.63 -19.60 -8.66
C ASP A 69 -7.91 -20.73 -9.65
N GLY A 70 -8.16 -21.93 -9.14
CA GLY A 70 -8.62 -23.09 -9.92
C GLY A 70 -9.69 -23.89 -9.18
N ASP A 71 -10.03 -25.05 -9.72
CA ASP A 71 -11.12 -25.87 -9.19
C ASP A 71 -10.78 -26.48 -7.82
N ALA A 72 -11.82 -26.81 -7.05
CA ALA A 72 -11.63 -27.42 -5.74
C ALA A 72 -10.84 -28.73 -5.84
N GLY A 73 -9.88 -28.94 -4.93
CA GLY A 73 -8.98 -30.10 -4.93
C GLY A 73 -7.69 -29.90 -5.74
N THR A 74 -7.49 -28.74 -6.35
CA THR A 74 -6.29 -28.45 -7.17
C THR A 74 -5.20 -27.66 -6.44
N ALA A 75 -5.40 -27.26 -5.17
CA ALA A 75 -4.48 -26.39 -4.42
C ALA A 75 -3.00 -26.83 -4.47
N ALA A 76 -2.71 -28.11 -4.21
CA ALA A 76 -1.34 -28.62 -4.22
C ALA A 76 -0.73 -28.62 -5.63
N THR A 77 -1.52 -29.02 -6.64
CA THR A 77 -1.11 -29.02 -8.05
C THR A 77 -0.84 -27.62 -8.55
N LEU A 78 -1.72 -26.65 -8.26
CA LEU A 78 -1.52 -25.24 -8.60
C LEU A 78 -0.26 -24.70 -7.92
N SER A 79 -0.06 -24.99 -6.64
CA SER A 79 1.11 -24.54 -5.88
C SER A 79 2.42 -25.04 -6.50
N ALA A 80 2.47 -26.33 -6.84
CA ALA A 80 3.61 -26.93 -7.52
C ALA A 80 3.83 -26.32 -8.92
N LEU A 81 2.76 -26.12 -9.69
CA LEU A 81 2.82 -25.50 -11.02
C LEU A 81 3.38 -24.09 -10.94
N VAL A 82 2.83 -23.24 -10.09
CA VAL A 82 3.30 -21.86 -9.88
C VAL A 82 4.78 -21.84 -9.51
N LYS A 83 5.18 -22.67 -8.54
CA LYS A 83 6.57 -22.76 -8.08
C LYS A 83 7.52 -23.19 -9.21
N ASN A 84 7.14 -24.23 -9.96
CA ASN A 84 7.97 -24.77 -11.04
C ASN A 84 8.07 -23.79 -12.20
N TRP A 85 6.94 -23.18 -12.61
CA TRP A 85 6.93 -22.20 -13.70
C TRP A 85 7.82 -21.00 -13.36
N CYS A 86 7.69 -20.46 -12.14
CA CYS A 86 8.53 -19.35 -11.70
C CYS A 86 10.02 -19.73 -11.71
N ALA A 87 10.38 -20.91 -11.20
CA ALA A 87 11.77 -21.37 -11.18
C ALA A 87 12.36 -21.52 -12.60
N VAL A 88 11.60 -22.07 -13.55
CA VAL A 88 12.04 -22.24 -14.95
C VAL A 88 12.28 -20.88 -15.64
N HIS A 89 11.47 -19.86 -15.31
CA HIS A 89 11.57 -18.52 -15.89
C HIS A 89 12.42 -17.56 -15.05
N GLY A 90 13.17 -18.10 -14.07
CA GLY A 90 14.11 -17.34 -13.26
C GLY A 90 13.46 -16.35 -12.28
N HIS A 91 12.22 -16.59 -11.86
CA HIS A 91 11.53 -15.81 -10.84
C HIS A 91 11.51 -16.56 -9.50
N ARG A 92 11.83 -15.87 -8.41
CA ARG A 92 11.64 -16.39 -7.06
C ARG A 92 10.26 -16.04 -6.50
N THR A 93 9.52 -17.05 -6.04
CA THR A 93 8.26 -16.85 -5.31
C THR A 93 8.51 -16.50 -3.84
N ILE A 94 7.79 -15.51 -3.32
CA ILE A 94 7.85 -15.04 -1.93
C ILE A 94 6.48 -15.27 -1.29
N GLY A 95 6.45 -15.94 -0.14
CA GLY A 95 5.22 -16.16 0.63
C GLY A 95 4.18 -17.04 -0.08
N LEU A 96 4.62 -17.95 -0.95
CA LEU A 96 3.73 -18.83 -1.70
C LEU A 96 2.91 -19.71 -0.75
N ARG A 97 1.58 -19.56 -0.82
CA ARG A 97 0.63 -20.25 0.05
C ARG A 97 -0.56 -20.74 -0.75
N ALA A 98 -0.92 -22.00 -0.55
CA ALA A 98 -2.16 -22.57 -1.06
C ALA A 98 -3.27 -22.48 -0.01
N GLU A 99 -4.48 -22.19 -0.45
CA GLU A 99 -5.72 -22.16 0.32
C GLU A 99 -6.76 -22.99 -0.42
N SER A 100 -7.35 -23.96 0.28
CA SER A 100 -8.43 -24.79 -0.28
C SER A 100 -9.79 -24.29 0.17
N GLY A 101 -10.80 -24.54 -0.65
CA GLY A 101 -12.19 -24.34 -0.26
C GLY A 101 -12.63 -22.88 -0.15
N VAL A 102 -12.00 -21.99 -0.91
CA VAL A 102 -12.33 -20.57 -0.92
C VAL A 102 -13.51 -20.34 -1.87
N ARG A 103 -14.60 -19.74 -1.38
CA ARG A 103 -15.76 -19.43 -2.23
C ARG A 103 -15.47 -18.20 -3.08
N ARG A 104 -15.57 -18.32 -4.42
CA ARG A 104 -15.32 -17.24 -5.38
C ARG A 104 -16.24 -17.33 -6.60
N ARG A 105 -16.43 -16.15 -7.21
CA ARG A 105 -17.11 -15.95 -8.48
C ARG A 105 -16.21 -15.06 -9.34
N ALA A 106 -16.09 -15.33 -10.63
CA ALA A 106 -15.40 -14.38 -11.51
C ALA A 106 -16.43 -13.30 -11.92
N PRO A 107 -16.16 -12.00 -11.68
CA PRO A 107 -17.11 -10.94 -12.04
C PRO A 107 -17.48 -10.93 -13.52
N ARG A 108 -16.54 -11.30 -14.40
CA ARG A 108 -16.74 -11.38 -15.85
C ARG A 108 -17.77 -12.43 -16.30
N ASP A 109 -18.09 -13.39 -15.43
CA ASP A 109 -19.07 -14.45 -15.73
C ASP A 109 -20.51 -13.95 -15.50
N LEU A 110 -20.68 -12.80 -14.83
CA LEU A 110 -21.99 -12.17 -14.67
C LEU A 110 -22.46 -11.51 -15.98
N PRO A 111 -23.78 -11.31 -16.16
CA PRO A 111 -24.31 -10.58 -17.31
C PRO A 111 -23.63 -9.19 -17.41
N PRO A 112 -23.03 -8.82 -18.57
CA PRO A 112 -22.21 -7.62 -18.68
C PRO A 112 -22.97 -6.33 -18.30
N GLN A 113 -24.23 -6.22 -18.72
CA GLN A 113 -25.07 -5.07 -18.40
C GLN A 113 -25.41 -5.00 -16.91
N PHE A 114 -25.66 -6.15 -16.27
CA PHE A 114 -25.87 -6.22 -14.82
C PHE A 114 -24.64 -5.71 -14.07
N LEU A 115 -23.44 -6.21 -14.41
CA LEU A 115 -22.20 -5.79 -13.75
C LEU A 115 -21.93 -4.29 -13.96
N ALA A 116 -22.12 -3.79 -15.18
CA ALA A 116 -21.93 -2.38 -15.49
C ALA A 116 -22.87 -1.47 -14.68
N ASP A 117 -24.16 -1.81 -14.63
CA ASP A 117 -25.16 -1.04 -13.88
C ASP A 117 -24.96 -1.15 -12.37
N LEU A 118 -24.56 -2.33 -11.88
CA LEU A 118 -24.20 -2.55 -10.47
C LEU A 118 -23.02 -1.67 -10.07
N CYS A 119 -21.94 -1.64 -10.85
CA CYS A 119 -20.79 -0.78 -10.59
C CYS A 119 -21.17 0.71 -10.65
N ARG A 120 -21.99 1.11 -11.63
CA ARG A 120 -22.49 2.49 -11.76
C ARG A 120 -23.32 2.92 -10.55
N HIS A 121 -24.06 1.99 -9.94
CA HIS A 121 -24.84 2.24 -8.73
C HIS A 121 -23.96 2.26 -7.48
N TYR A 122 -23.21 1.19 -7.24
CA TYR A 122 -22.48 1.01 -5.99
C TYR A 122 -21.19 1.82 -5.88
N GLY A 123 -20.58 2.26 -6.98
CA GLY A 123 -19.41 3.14 -6.95
C GLY A 123 -19.68 4.45 -6.17
N PRO A 124 -20.62 5.29 -6.64
CA PRO A 124 -20.99 6.53 -5.94
C PRO A 124 -21.55 6.30 -4.53
N VAL A 125 -22.36 5.24 -4.33
CA VAL A 125 -22.90 4.89 -3.01
C VAL A 125 -21.76 4.54 -2.03
N SER A 126 -20.76 3.80 -2.48
CA SER A 126 -19.59 3.43 -1.67
C SER A 126 -18.76 4.65 -1.31
N LEU A 127 -18.47 5.52 -2.29
CA LEU A 127 -17.79 6.80 -2.05
C LEU A 127 -18.53 7.64 -1.02
N LYS A 128 -19.86 7.77 -1.15
CA LYS A 128 -20.70 8.52 -0.21
C LYS A 128 -20.62 7.95 1.20
N ARG A 129 -20.63 6.62 1.36
CA ARG A 129 -20.48 5.95 2.67
C ARG A 129 -19.11 6.14 3.28
N LEU A 130 -18.08 6.16 2.45
CA LEU A 130 -16.69 6.32 2.85
C LEU A 130 -16.31 7.77 3.16
N GLN A 131 -17.19 8.76 2.97
CA GLN A 131 -16.91 10.17 3.28
C GLN A 131 -16.32 10.37 4.68
N ARG A 132 -16.85 9.67 5.69
CA ARG A 132 -16.36 9.71 7.07
C ARG A 132 -14.96 9.11 7.28
N ASN A 133 -14.50 8.33 6.30
CA ASN A 133 -13.22 7.63 6.28
C ASN A 133 -12.21 8.31 5.33
N MET A 134 -12.58 9.41 4.67
CA MET A 134 -11.74 10.04 3.64
C MET A 134 -10.40 10.54 4.15
N SER A 135 -10.30 10.99 5.40
CA SER A 135 -9.02 11.38 6.00
C SER A 135 -8.04 10.20 6.03
N THR A 136 -8.51 9.01 6.46
CA THR A 136 -7.72 7.78 6.46
C THR A 136 -7.40 7.31 5.04
N ILE A 137 -8.37 7.38 4.12
CA ILE A 137 -8.12 6.96 2.74
C ILE A 137 -7.10 7.88 2.07
N ARG A 138 -7.22 9.21 2.24
CA ARG A 138 -6.30 10.19 1.65
C ARG A 138 -4.89 10.13 2.22
N LEU A 139 -4.73 9.68 3.46
CA LEU A 139 -3.42 9.33 4.00
C LEU A 139 -2.73 8.24 3.15
N HIS A 140 -3.51 7.34 2.55
CA HIS A 140 -3.04 6.19 1.77
C HIS A 140 -3.29 6.29 0.24
N ILE A 141 -4.04 7.27 -0.24
CA ILE A 141 -4.31 7.51 -1.66
C ILE A 141 -4.55 9.01 -1.83
N PRO A 142 -3.52 9.81 -2.16
CA PRO A 142 -3.60 11.27 -2.10
C PRO A 142 -4.43 11.85 -3.26
N ASP A 143 -4.38 11.23 -4.44
CA ASP A 143 -5.15 11.65 -5.61
C ASP A 143 -6.62 11.18 -5.50
N ASN A 144 -7.57 12.06 -5.82
CA ASN A 144 -8.99 11.72 -5.79
C ASN A 144 -9.37 10.76 -6.93
N ASP A 145 -8.72 10.81 -8.08
CA ASP A 145 -9.01 9.90 -9.19
C ASP A 145 -8.61 8.46 -8.82
N ASP A 146 -7.48 8.30 -8.15
CA ASP A 146 -7.03 7.03 -7.57
C ASP A 146 -7.98 6.50 -6.49
N VAL A 147 -8.61 7.39 -5.70
CA VAL A 147 -9.64 6.98 -4.72
C VAL A 147 -10.87 6.40 -5.43
N VAL A 148 -11.31 7.01 -6.52
CA VAL A 148 -12.44 6.51 -7.31
C VAL A 148 -12.11 5.16 -7.94
N GLN A 149 -10.89 5.02 -8.49
CA GLN A 149 -10.41 3.76 -9.02
C GLN A 149 -10.36 2.68 -7.93
N GLN A 150 -9.75 2.97 -6.78
CA GLN A 150 -9.63 2.02 -5.68
C GLN A 150 -10.99 1.53 -5.18
N VAL A 151 -11.96 2.45 -5.04
CA VAL A 151 -13.32 2.07 -4.61
C VAL A 151 -14.00 1.20 -5.66
N SER A 152 -13.78 1.46 -6.94
CA SER A 152 -14.31 0.63 -8.04
C SER A 152 -13.72 -0.78 -7.99
N GLU A 153 -12.42 -0.92 -7.74
CA GLU A 153 -11.77 -2.22 -7.52
C GLU A 153 -12.34 -2.96 -6.30
N TRP A 154 -12.62 -2.25 -5.22
CA TRP A 154 -13.26 -2.82 -4.03
C TRP A 154 -14.68 -3.33 -4.31
N VAL A 155 -15.46 -2.62 -5.11
CA VAL A 155 -16.78 -3.10 -5.55
C VAL A 155 -16.64 -4.40 -6.33
N LEU A 156 -15.73 -4.48 -7.30
CA LEU A 156 -15.47 -5.71 -8.07
C LEU A 156 -14.96 -6.85 -7.18
N LYS A 157 -14.08 -6.53 -6.22
CA LYS A 157 -13.59 -7.48 -5.21
C LYS A 157 -14.73 -8.01 -4.34
N ALA A 158 -15.71 -7.17 -4.00
CA ALA A 158 -16.89 -7.60 -3.26
C ALA A 158 -17.78 -8.51 -4.10
N VAL A 159 -18.01 -8.20 -5.38
CA VAL A 159 -18.76 -9.07 -6.31
C VAL A 159 -18.15 -10.48 -6.38
N ALA A 160 -16.82 -10.56 -6.42
CA ALA A 160 -16.10 -11.84 -6.46
C ALA A 160 -16.18 -12.65 -5.16
N GLN A 161 -16.47 -12.00 -4.02
CA GLN A 161 -16.46 -12.61 -2.68
C GLN A 161 -17.85 -12.75 -2.05
N TYR A 162 -18.85 -12.07 -2.60
CA TYR A 162 -20.21 -12.09 -2.09
C TYR A 162 -20.82 -13.48 -2.20
N ASP A 163 -21.29 -13.99 -1.07
CA ASP A 163 -21.89 -15.31 -0.94
C ASP A 163 -23.39 -15.17 -0.68
N GLU A 164 -24.18 -15.33 -1.75
CA GLU A 164 -25.63 -15.22 -1.72
C GLU A 164 -26.30 -16.21 -0.77
N THR A 165 -25.63 -17.30 -0.40
CA THR A 165 -26.19 -18.34 0.50
C THR A 165 -26.26 -17.91 1.97
N LYS A 166 -25.64 -16.76 2.32
CA LYS A 166 -25.59 -16.25 3.71
C LYS A 166 -26.79 -15.40 4.12
N GLY A 167 -27.71 -15.10 3.19
CA GLY A 167 -28.93 -14.32 3.49
C GLY A 167 -28.68 -12.85 3.86
N VAL A 168 -27.49 -12.31 3.57
CA VAL A 168 -27.14 -10.90 3.78
C VAL A 168 -27.17 -10.20 2.42
N PRO A 169 -27.93 -9.10 2.22
CA PRO A 169 -27.93 -8.39 0.93
C PRO A 169 -26.55 -7.87 0.53
N PHE A 170 -26.27 -7.83 -0.79
CA PHE A 170 -24.96 -7.42 -1.32
C PHE A 170 -24.51 -6.05 -0.81
N GLY A 171 -25.40 -5.05 -0.85
CA GLY A 171 -25.07 -3.70 -0.34
C GLY A 171 -24.68 -3.67 1.14
N ALA A 172 -25.24 -4.54 1.98
CA ALA A 172 -24.87 -4.66 3.39
C ALA A 172 -23.50 -5.35 3.54
N PHE A 173 -23.28 -6.43 2.81
CA PHE A 173 -21.97 -7.11 2.75
C PHE A 173 -20.86 -6.15 2.30
N LEU A 174 -21.09 -5.39 1.22
CA LEU A 174 -20.16 -4.41 0.69
C LEU A 174 -19.83 -3.33 1.73
N ALA A 175 -20.83 -2.78 2.44
CA ALA A 175 -20.59 -1.78 3.48
C ALA A 175 -19.67 -2.29 4.61
N THR A 176 -19.83 -3.56 5.01
CA THR A 176 -18.95 -4.20 5.99
C THR A 176 -17.52 -4.36 5.45
N GLN A 177 -17.37 -4.81 4.20
CA GLN A 177 -16.05 -5.01 3.59
C GLN A 177 -15.31 -3.68 3.37
N LEU A 178 -15.99 -2.64 2.88
CA LEU A 178 -15.38 -1.33 2.66
C LEU A 178 -14.76 -0.77 3.94
N SER A 179 -15.48 -0.87 5.06
CA SER A 179 -14.95 -0.42 6.36
C SER A 179 -13.67 -1.17 6.73
N LYS A 180 -13.62 -2.48 6.47
CA LYS A 180 -12.41 -3.30 6.70
C LYS A 180 -11.27 -2.91 5.76
N TRP A 181 -11.54 -2.76 4.46
CA TRP A 181 -10.49 -2.48 3.47
C TRP A 181 -9.85 -1.10 3.63
N VAL A 182 -10.60 -0.10 4.11
CA VAL A 182 -10.01 1.19 4.53
C VAL A 182 -8.93 0.99 5.59
N HIS A 183 -9.17 0.13 6.58
CA HIS A 183 -8.16 -0.16 7.61
C HIS A 183 -6.99 -1.00 7.09
N ASP A 184 -7.23 -1.81 6.05
CA ASP A 184 -6.19 -2.60 5.41
C ASP A 184 -5.29 -1.72 4.49
N LEU A 185 -5.74 -0.55 4.01
CA LEU A 185 -4.91 0.37 3.22
C LEU A 185 -3.60 0.73 3.92
N GLY A 186 -3.66 1.03 5.22
CA GLY A 186 -2.46 1.33 5.98
C GLY A 186 -1.49 0.15 6.04
N ARG A 187 -1.99 -1.09 6.06
CA ARG A 187 -1.16 -2.31 6.13
C ARG A 187 -0.40 -2.56 4.84
N ALA A 188 -0.98 -2.18 3.69
CA ALA A 188 -0.31 -2.22 2.40
C ALA A 188 0.75 -1.12 2.28
N ALA A 189 0.48 0.08 2.81
CA ALA A 189 1.38 1.24 2.73
C ALA A 189 2.59 1.18 3.69
N PHE A 190 2.41 0.66 4.92
CA PHE A 190 3.42 0.76 5.99
C PHE A 190 3.94 -0.59 6.51
N GLY A 191 3.41 -1.69 5.96
CA GLY A 191 3.61 -3.02 6.51
C GLY A 191 2.76 -3.26 7.77
N ARG A 192 2.37 -4.52 7.96
CA ARG A 192 1.40 -4.96 8.98
C ARG A 192 1.70 -4.45 10.39
N THR A 193 2.97 -4.36 10.76
CA THR A 193 3.41 -3.97 12.11
C THR A 193 3.25 -2.48 12.40
N ALA A 194 3.55 -1.59 11.45
CA ALA A 194 3.47 -0.15 11.67
C ALA A 194 2.01 0.31 11.77
N THR A 195 1.14 -0.21 10.90
CA THR A 195 -0.31 0.10 10.92
C THR A 195 -1.03 -0.50 12.10
N ASP A 196 -0.69 -1.73 12.51
CA ASP A 196 -1.29 -2.33 13.70
C ASP A 196 -0.88 -1.55 14.95
N THR A 197 0.30 -0.94 14.95
CA THR A 197 0.77 -0.07 16.03
C THR A 197 0.05 1.27 16.03
N GLU A 198 -0.07 1.91 14.88
CA GLU A 198 -0.82 3.17 14.71
C GLU A 198 -2.30 3.01 15.08
N ASN A 199 -2.97 1.96 14.59
CA ASN A 199 -4.36 1.67 14.92
C ASN A 199 -4.57 1.38 16.41
N LYS A 200 -3.62 0.69 17.06
CA LYS A 200 -3.66 0.47 18.51
C LYS A 200 -3.53 1.79 19.27
N GLN A 201 -2.62 2.67 18.86
CA GLN A 201 -2.45 4.00 19.45
C GLN A 201 -3.72 4.85 19.29
N GLN A 202 -4.28 4.93 18.08
CA GLN A 202 -5.52 5.66 17.79
C GLN A 202 -6.69 5.17 18.65
N LYS A 203 -6.85 3.85 18.80
CA LYS A 203 -7.89 3.26 19.67
C LYS A 203 -7.66 3.58 21.14
N ALA A 204 -6.43 3.50 21.63
CA ALA A 204 -6.09 3.82 23.01
C ALA A 204 -6.34 5.31 23.31
N ILE A 205 -5.97 6.21 22.39
CA ILE A 205 -6.25 7.64 22.49
C ILE A 205 -7.76 7.90 22.50
N ALA A 206 -8.52 7.29 21.59
CA ALA A 206 -9.97 7.47 21.50
C ALA A 206 -10.68 6.96 22.78
N ALA A 207 -10.27 5.81 23.30
CA ALA A 207 -10.78 5.29 24.57
C ALA A 207 -10.47 6.24 25.74
N PHE A 208 -9.21 6.71 25.84
CA PHE A 208 -8.80 7.64 26.87
C PHE A 208 -9.54 8.98 26.81
N VAL A 209 -9.73 9.54 25.60
CA VAL A 209 -10.48 10.77 25.40
C VAL A 209 -11.95 10.60 25.79
N THR A 210 -12.53 9.43 25.51
CA THR A 210 -13.91 9.13 25.90
C THR A 210 -14.08 9.07 27.41
N GLU A 211 -13.10 8.52 28.13
CA GLU A 211 -13.13 8.36 29.59
C GLU A 211 -12.75 9.65 30.34
N HIS A 212 -11.71 10.34 29.89
CA HIS A 212 -11.10 11.46 30.62
C HIS A 212 -11.40 12.84 30.02
N GLN A 213 -12.13 12.91 28.90
CA GLN A 213 -12.46 14.13 28.15
C GLN A 213 -11.25 15.01 27.79
N ARG A 214 -10.05 14.41 27.74
CA ARG A 214 -8.80 15.04 27.33
C ARG A 214 -7.93 14.04 26.60
N ARG A 215 -6.92 14.51 25.86
CA ARG A 215 -5.92 13.62 25.27
C ARG A 215 -4.98 13.05 26.34
N PRO A 216 -4.51 11.80 26.20
CA PRO A 216 -3.51 11.23 27.08
C PRO A 216 -2.16 11.92 26.88
N THR A 217 -1.41 12.07 27.97
CA THR A 217 0.02 12.37 27.89
C THR A 217 0.77 11.16 27.32
N GLU A 218 2.00 11.38 26.87
CA GLU A 218 2.81 10.32 26.26
C GLU A 218 3.09 9.16 27.23
N ARG A 219 3.26 9.47 28.52
CA ARG A 219 3.41 8.47 29.58
C ARG A 219 2.14 7.65 29.79
N GLU A 220 0.99 8.31 29.87
CA GLU A 220 -0.32 7.65 30.02
C GLU A 220 -0.64 6.77 28.81
N LEU A 221 -0.31 7.23 27.59
CA LEU A 221 -0.49 6.45 26.37
C LEU A 221 0.42 5.23 26.33
N ALA A 222 1.67 5.36 26.79
CA ALA A 222 2.61 4.25 26.89
C ALA A 222 2.13 3.19 27.90
N GLU A 223 1.64 3.64 29.07
CA GLU A 223 1.04 2.79 30.09
C GLU A 223 -0.21 2.06 29.57
N LEU A 224 -1.11 2.76 28.85
CA LEU A 224 -2.29 2.15 28.23
C LEU A 224 -1.96 1.05 27.21
N LEU A 225 -0.84 1.22 26.52
CA LEU A 225 -0.40 0.30 25.47
C LEU A 225 0.55 -0.78 25.99
N GLY A 226 0.89 -0.78 27.28
CA GLY A 226 1.79 -1.75 27.91
C GLY A 226 3.21 -1.72 27.33
N GLN A 227 3.69 -0.55 26.89
CA GLN A 227 5.01 -0.37 26.28
C GLN A 227 5.77 0.77 26.95
N SER A 228 7.09 0.84 26.75
CA SER A 228 7.88 1.98 27.22
C SER A 228 7.64 3.22 26.37
N VAL A 229 7.83 4.40 26.96
CA VAL A 229 7.74 5.69 26.24
C VAL A 229 8.72 5.74 25.05
N ALA A 230 9.91 5.15 25.21
CA ALA A 230 10.90 5.06 24.13
C ALA A 230 10.39 4.23 22.93
N VAL A 231 9.72 3.11 23.19
CA VAL A 231 9.11 2.27 22.13
C VAL A 231 7.94 3.00 21.46
N LEU A 232 7.10 3.70 22.24
CA LEU A 232 6.01 4.52 21.72
C LEU A 232 6.53 5.59 20.74
N ARG A 233 7.59 6.33 21.12
CA ARG A 233 8.25 7.35 20.29
C ARG A 233 8.85 6.77 19.01
N LYS A 234 9.59 5.66 19.11
CA LYS A 234 10.18 4.97 17.95
C LYS A 234 9.12 4.57 16.92
N ASN A 235 7.98 4.07 17.39
CA ASN A 235 6.87 3.68 16.54
C ASN A 235 6.20 4.90 15.89
N ALA A 236 5.97 5.98 16.64
CA ALA A 236 5.41 7.22 16.12
C ALA A 236 6.31 7.85 15.04
N GLN A 237 7.63 7.88 15.27
CA GLN A 237 8.60 8.38 14.31
C GLN A 237 8.65 7.54 13.04
N SER A 238 8.64 6.20 13.17
CA SER A 238 8.61 5.29 12.01
C SER A 238 7.38 5.53 11.13
N VAL A 239 6.22 5.73 11.75
CA VAL A 239 4.97 6.08 11.04
C VAL A 239 5.07 7.46 10.39
N ALA A 240 5.61 8.47 11.09
CA ALA A 240 5.79 9.82 10.55
C ALA A 240 6.76 9.85 9.36
N THR A 241 7.88 9.12 9.42
CA THR A 241 8.85 8.99 8.32
C THR A 241 8.23 8.31 7.11
N LEU A 242 7.48 7.21 7.31
CA LEU A 242 6.80 6.51 6.22
C LEU A 242 5.70 7.39 5.57
N ASN A 243 4.99 8.20 6.36
CA ASN A 243 4.03 9.18 5.86
C ASN A 243 4.74 10.29 5.05
N GLY A 244 5.86 10.82 5.54
CA GLY A 244 6.65 11.86 4.87
C GLY A 244 7.23 11.41 3.52
N LEU A 245 7.78 10.20 3.45
CA LEU A 245 8.32 9.61 2.23
C LEU A 245 7.28 9.48 1.10
N ARG A 246 6.00 9.38 1.46
CA ARG A 246 4.89 9.18 0.53
C ARG A 246 4.30 10.50 0.02
N ASN A 247 4.27 11.51 0.88
CA ASN A 247 3.77 12.85 0.52
C ASN A 247 4.77 13.63 -0.35
N LEU A 248 6.04 13.22 -0.39
CA LEU A 248 7.05 13.73 -1.32
C LEU A 248 6.77 13.38 -2.79
N GLN A 249 5.88 12.43 -3.09
CA GLN A 249 5.44 12.12 -4.46
C GLN A 249 4.41 13.11 -5.01
N SER A 250 3.89 14.03 -4.19
CA SER A 250 2.91 15.05 -4.61
C SER A 250 3.51 16.46 -4.47
N LEU A 251 4.37 16.84 -5.41
CA LEU A 251 5.00 18.17 -5.47
C LEU A 251 4.03 19.33 -5.79
N ASP A 252 2.76 19.05 -6.11
CA ASP A 252 1.80 20.06 -6.59
C ASP A 252 0.57 20.29 -5.68
N GLY A 253 0.54 19.78 -4.46
CA GLY A 253 -0.68 19.86 -3.65
C GLY A 253 -0.46 19.82 -2.14
N VAL A 254 0.07 20.90 -1.56
CA VAL A 254 0.05 21.08 -0.11
C VAL A 254 -1.00 22.15 0.24
N PRO A 255 -2.09 21.81 0.95
CA PRO A 255 -2.85 22.81 1.68
C PRO A 255 -2.08 23.18 2.95
N ASP A 256 -1.79 24.47 3.10
CA ASP A 256 -1.35 25.08 4.35
C ASP A 256 -2.26 24.64 5.51
N GLY A 257 -1.70 24.04 6.56
CA GLY A 257 -2.42 23.77 7.81
C GLY A 257 -2.37 22.35 8.39
N ALA A 258 -1.48 21.46 7.93
CA ALA A 258 -1.17 20.26 8.71
C ALA A 258 -0.18 20.62 9.83
N ASP A 259 -0.71 20.90 11.03
CA ASP A 259 0.09 20.95 12.26
C ASP A 259 0.70 19.56 12.53
N HIS A 260 1.87 19.33 11.96
CA HIS A 260 2.74 18.25 12.36
C HIS A 260 3.33 18.63 13.73
N LEU A 261 3.09 17.80 14.75
CA LEU A 261 3.80 17.89 16.03
C LEU A 261 5.29 17.70 15.78
N LEU A 262 6.00 18.80 15.55
CA LEU A 262 7.46 18.82 15.55
C LEU A 262 7.91 18.64 17.00
N PRO A 263 8.77 17.64 17.30
CA PRO A 263 9.29 17.47 18.64
C PRO A 263 10.12 18.69 19.04
N ASP A 264 9.93 19.15 20.28
CA ASP A 264 10.70 20.21 20.90
C ASP A 264 12.19 19.84 20.94
N THR A 265 13.00 20.62 20.23
CA THR A 265 14.44 20.41 20.03
C THR A 265 15.25 20.48 21.32
N ALA A 266 14.66 20.94 22.43
CA ALA A 266 15.35 21.15 23.69
C ALA A 266 15.50 19.88 24.58
N GLN A 267 14.89 18.75 24.23
CA GLN A 267 14.85 17.56 25.11
C GLN A 267 15.25 16.22 24.46
N ALA A 268 15.84 16.22 23.26
CA ALA A 268 16.29 14.99 22.59
C ALA A 268 17.77 14.69 22.90
N PRO A 269 18.13 13.48 23.40
CA PRO A 269 19.52 13.03 23.48
C PRO A 269 20.17 12.97 22.08
N ASP A 270 21.45 13.36 22.00
CA ASP A 270 22.22 13.52 20.74
C ASP A 270 22.20 12.30 19.80
N GLU A 271 22.03 11.08 20.33
CA GLU A 271 21.93 9.85 19.53
C GLU A 271 20.65 9.78 18.68
N ILE A 272 19.57 10.43 19.12
CA ILE A 272 18.27 10.46 18.43
C ILE A 272 18.24 11.58 17.35
N LEU A 273 18.98 12.67 17.57
CA LEU A 273 19.25 13.66 16.52
C LEU A 273 20.05 13.05 15.38
N GLY A 274 21.04 12.20 15.69
CA GLY A 274 21.85 11.53 14.67
C GLY A 274 21.07 10.65 13.68
N GLU A 275 20.00 9.96 14.12
CA GLU A 275 19.17 9.12 13.22
C GLU A 275 18.19 9.95 12.35
N ALA A 276 17.66 11.05 12.90
CA ALA A 276 16.83 12.00 12.15
C ALA A 276 17.67 12.79 11.12
N GLU A 277 18.86 13.23 11.52
CA GLU A 277 19.86 13.82 10.64
C GLU A 277 20.33 12.83 9.57
N GLN A 278 20.52 11.55 9.91
CA GLN A 278 20.86 10.50 8.95
C GLN A 278 19.78 10.30 7.88
N THR A 279 18.50 10.39 8.27
CA THR A 279 17.37 10.29 7.33
C THR A 279 17.31 11.52 6.41
N LEU A 280 17.48 12.72 6.97
CA LEU A 280 17.54 13.97 6.22
C LEU A 280 18.75 14.01 5.27
N LEU A 281 19.92 13.55 5.71
CA LEU A 281 21.15 13.47 4.91
C LEU A 281 21.02 12.44 3.78
N SER A 282 20.39 11.29 4.03
CA SER A 282 20.12 10.28 3.00
C SER A 282 19.15 10.80 1.94
N HIS A 283 18.14 11.57 2.36
CA HIS A 283 17.19 12.23 1.47
C HIS A 283 17.88 13.33 0.63
N ALA A 284 18.63 14.22 1.28
CA ALA A 284 19.38 15.28 0.62
C ALA A 284 20.41 14.71 -0.37
N LEU A 285 21.07 13.60 -0.03
CA LEU A 285 21.98 12.89 -0.95
C LEU A 285 21.24 12.33 -2.17
N THR A 286 20.06 11.76 -1.96
CA THR A 286 19.22 11.21 -3.04
C THR A 286 18.78 12.32 -4.00
N ALA A 287 18.32 13.46 -3.47
CA ALA A 287 17.98 14.64 -4.25
C ALA A 287 19.21 15.22 -4.98
N ALA A 288 20.38 15.27 -4.33
CA ALA A 288 21.63 15.75 -4.93
C ALA A 288 22.15 14.87 -6.08
N CYS A 289 21.71 13.62 -6.15
CA CYS A 289 22.08 12.67 -7.20
C CYS A 289 21.02 12.49 -8.29
N ALA A 290 19.86 13.14 -8.15
CA ALA A 290 18.82 13.14 -9.17
C ALA A 290 19.28 13.88 -10.45
N PRO A 291 18.70 13.56 -11.63
CA PRO A 291 18.93 14.33 -12.85
C PRO A 291 18.45 15.78 -12.67
N ASP A 292 19.24 16.74 -13.17
CA ASP A 292 18.81 18.12 -13.28
C ASP A 292 17.76 18.24 -14.39
N VAL A 293 16.51 18.56 -14.01
CA VAL A 293 15.37 18.72 -14.91
C VAL A 293 15.53 19.88 -15.90
N THR A 294 16.44 20.82 -15.62
CA THR A 294 16.74 21.94 -16.52
C THR A 294 17.91 21.67 -17.47
N ALA A 295 18.66 20.59 -17.22
CA ALA A 295 19.77 20.18 -18.08
C ALA A 295 19.29 19.36 -19.28
N ARG A 296 20.04 19.42 -20.38
CA ARG A 296 19.70 18.60 -21.55
C ARG A 296 20.01 17.12 -21.25
N PRO A 297 19.24 16.16 -21.80
CA PRO A 297 19.42 14.72 -21.51
C PRO A 297 20.80 14.16 -21.89
N ASP A 298 21.49 14.76 -22.86
CA ASP A 298 22.84 14.38 -23.30
C ASP A 298 23.94 14.95 -22.39
N GLN A 299 23.62 15.91 -21.53
CA GLN A 299 24.55 16.46 -20.56
C GLN A 299 24.62 15.56 -19.33
N ARG A 300 25.82 15.45 -18.73
CA ARG A 300 26.01 14.70 -17.49
C ARG A 300 25.06 15.15 -16.37
N ALA A 301 24.73 16.45 -16.32
CA ALA A 301 23.78 17.03 -15.36
C ALA A 301 22.36 16.44 -15.50
N GLY A 302 21.91 16.17 -16.74
CA GLY A 302 20.61 15.56 -17.03
C GLY A 302 20.57 14.04 -16.87
N GLN A 303 21.64 13.43 -16.34
CA GLN A 303 21.73 12.00 -16.05
C GLN A 303 21.87 11.77 -14.54
N PRO A 304 21.26 10.69 -13.99
CA PRO A 304 21.31 10.40 -12.57
C PRO A 304 22.75 10.05 -12.14
N ASN A 305 23.19 10.62 -11.02
CA ASN A 305 24.53 10.42 -10.49
C ASN A 305 24.61 9.18 -9.57
N VAL A 306 24.25 8.02 -10.11
CA VAL A 306 24.14 6.76 -9.35
C VAL A 306 25.46 6.38 -8.67
N LEU A 307 26.59 6.52 -9.37
CA LEU A 307 27.90 6.21 -8.80
C LEU A 307 28.28 7.14 -7.64
N GLY A 308 27.89 8.41 -7.71
CA GLY A 308 28.10 9.38 -6.63
C GLY A 308 27.25 9.06 -5.42
N TRP A 309 25.98 8.67 -5.64
CA TRP A 309 25.06 8.24 -4.61
C TRP A 309 25.57 7.01 -3.86
N VAL A 310 25.90 5.93 -4.59
CA VAL A 310 26.38 4.67 -4.00
C VAL A 310 27.70 4.89 -3.26
N THR A 311 28.60 5.71 -3.82
CA THR A 311 29.87 6.04 -3.16
C THR A 311 29.62 6.70 -1.81
N TRP A 312 28.84 7.80 -1.77
CA TRP A 312 28.54 8.49 -0.52
C TRP A 312 27.77 7.61 0.47
N TYR A 313 26.77 6.88 -0.01
CA TYR A 313 25.90 6.11 0.86
C TYR A 313 26.66 4.97 1.55
N LEU A 314 27.40 4.17 0.79
CA LEU A 314 28.07 2.99 1.33
C LEU A 314 29.37 3.31 2.08
N THR A 315 30.05 4.43 1.79
CA THR A 315 31.20 4.86 2.61
C THR A 315 30.78 5.52 3.90
N THR A 316 29.62 6.18 3.93
CA THR A 316 29.15 6.92 5.12
C THR A 316 28.34 6.03 6.04
N TRP A 317 27.43 5.21 5.49
CA TRP A 317 26.51 4.37 6.28
C TRP A 317 26.71 2.87 6.06
N GLY A 318 27.25 2.47 4.91
CA GLY A 318 27.52 1.06 4.60
C GLY A 318 28.81 0.49 5.20
N GLY A 319 29.64 1.32 5.84
CA GLY A 319 30.92 0.91 6.43
C GLY A 319 31.97 0.40 5.43
N GLN A 320 31.79 0.65 4.14
CA GLN A 320 32.69 0.17 3.09
C GLN A 320 33.76 1.20 2.74
N THR A 321 34.97 0.75 2.43
CA THR A 321 36.01 1.62 1.89
C THR A 321 35.81 1.84 0.38
N LYS A 322 36.28 2.98 -0.14
CA LYS A 322 36.24 3.26 -1.60
C LYS A 322 36.98 2.20 -2.41
N THR A 323 38.02 1.58 -1.86
CA THR A 323 38.77 0.50 -2.51
C THR A 323 37.91 -0.75 -2.67
N GLN A 324 37.19 -1.18 -1.61
CA GLN A 324 36.25 -2.31 -1.68
C GLN A 324 35.13 -2.04 -2.69
N LEU A 325 34.50 -0.87 -2.59
CA LEU A 325 33.45 -0.45 -3.53
C LEU A 325 33.93 -0.40 -4.98
N SER A 326 35.16 0.06 -5.23
CA SER A 326 35.71 0.12 -6.59
C SER A 326 35.89 -1.27 -7.20
N ALA A 327 36.26 -2.27 -6.37
CA ALA A 327 36.37 -3.65 -6.77
C ALA A 327 34.98 -4.26 -7.04
N ASP A 328 34.01 -4.03 -6.15
CA ASP A 328 32.66 -4.57 -6.25
C ASP A 328 31.87 -4.00 -7.45
N LEU A 329 32.08 -2.71 -7.76
CA LEU A 329 31.39 -2.01 -8.84
C LEU A 329 32.13 -2.04 -10.18
N GLY A 330 33.28 -2.73 -10.26
CA GLY A 330 34.08 -2.82 -11.48
C GLY A 330 34.53 -1.45 -12.03
N THR A 331 34.89 -0.52 -11.15
CA THR A 331 35.25 0.87 -11.50
C THR A 331 36.55 1.28 -10.82
N SER A 332 37.05 2.49 -11.11
CA SER A 332 38.22 3.03 -10.41
C SER A 332 37.82 3.98 -9.28
N VAL A 333 38.59 4.02 -8.20
CA VAL A 333 38.45 5.01 -7.12
C VAL A 333 38.48 6.44 -7.67
N ARG A 334 39.29 6.69 -8.71
CA ARG A 334 39.34 7.98 -9.40
C ARG A 334 38.00 8.35 -10.03
N ASN A 335 37.34 7.40 -10.70
CA ASN A 335 36.02 7.62 -11.29
C ASN A 335 34.95 7.82 -10.22
N MET A 336 34.99 7.05 -9.14
CA MET A 336 34.10 7.24 -8.00
C MET A 336 34.23 8.63 -7.38
N ASN A 337 35.46 9.14 -7.20
CA ASN A 337 35.68 10.48 -6.65
C ASN A 337 35.07 11.58 -7.53
N VAL A 338 35.23 11.50 -8.86
CA VAL A 338 34.61 12.47 -9.78
C VAL A 338 33.09 12.56 -9.60
N HIS A 339 32.44 11.42 -9.40
CA HIS A 339 31.00 11.35 -9.18
C HIS A 339 30.59 11.75 -7.75
N ALA A 340 31.40 11.41 -6.75
CA ALA A 340 31.19 11.82 -5.36
C ALA A 340 31.34 13.34 -5.18
N ASP A 341 32.34 13.97 -5.82
CA ASP A 341 32.58 15.42 -5.77
C ASP A 341 31.45 16.22 -6.46
N ARG A 342 30.81 15.61 -7.48
CA ARG A 342 29.61 16.18 -8.10
C ARG A 342 28.42 16.13 -7.14
N ALA A 343 28.19 14.99 -6.48
CA ALA A 343 27.12 14.84 -5.50
C ALA A 343 27.33 15.79 -4.30
N GLU A 344 28.57 15.91 -3.82
CA GLU A 344 28.92 16.75 -2.67
C GLU A 344 28.61 18.23 -2.91
N ARG A 345 28.89 18.76 -4.11
CA ARG A 345 28.57 20.16 -4.44
C ARG A 345 27.08 20.45 -4.35
N VAL A 346 26.25 19.62 -4.99
CA VAL A 346 24.80 19.78 -4.97
C VAL A 346 24.23 19.54 -3.57
N LEU A 347 24.80 18.58 -2.83
CA LEU A 347 24.42 18.29 -1.45
C LEU A 347 24.67 19.49 -0.54
N LYS A 348 25.79 20.20 -0.68
CA LYS A 348 26.08 21.42 0.09
C LYS A 348 25.05 22.51 -0.15
N ASP A 349 24.67 22.75 -1.40
CA ASP A 349 23.66 23.74 -1.75
C ASP A 349 22.30 23.37 -1.13
N ARG A 350 21.91 22.10 -1.18
CA ARG A 350 20.66 21.59 -0.55
C ARG A 350 20.67 21.65 0.96
N LEU A 351 21.80 21.37 1.61
CA LEU A 351 21.90 21.47 3.06
C LEU A 351 21.85 22.93 3.54
N LEU A 352 22.34 23.88 2.73
CA LEU A 352 22.17 25.31 3.00
C LEU A 352 20.71 25.76 2.87
N GLU A 353 19.97 25.23 1.88
CA GLU A 353 18.51 25.46 1.75
C GLU A 353 17.71 24.90 2.93
N LEU A 354 18.15 23.79 3.53
CA LEU A 354 17.48 23.16 4.67
C LEU A 354 17.83 23.81 6.02
N ALA A 355 18.91 24.60 6.08
CA ALA A 355 19.39 25.25 7.29
C ALA A 355 18.94 26.72 7.44
N GLY A 356 18.32 27.29 6.41
CA GLY A 356 17.68 28.62 6.43
C GLY A 356 16.16 28.50 6.52
#